data_AF-A9CD94-F1
#
_entry.id   AF-A9CD94-F1
#
_cell.length_a   1.000
_cell.length_b   1.000
_cell.length_c   1.000
_cell.angle_alpha   90.00
_cell.angle_beta   90.00
_cell.angle_gamma   90.00
#
_symmetry.space_group_name_H-M   'P 1'
#
loop_
_entity.id
_entity.type
_entity.pdbx_description
1 polymer ?
#
loop_
_entity_poly.entity_id
_entity_poly.type
_entity_poly.pdbx_seq_one_letter_code
_entity_poly.pdbx_strand_id
1 'polypeptide(L)'
;PLDAFYVFMNHNINSFIRQFEKGRHQALVSFTNAYNEAKIKFDKYKVEKSLNNQPRIFQIPGYTIPLFNVEASPSMVKMLPFGYVIPEEISTPSFTIWGSDFYVPSYTLVLPSLELPALPVPTSPLEFSLPEFKILSTPRNILIPALGNITYDFSFKSSVITLNTNAELY
;
A
#
# COMPACT_ATOMS: atom_id res chain seq x y z
N PRO A 1 -26.53 2.67 -39.55
CA PRO A 1 -25.34 3.30 -38.92
C PRO A 1 -25.32 3.17 -37.38
N LEU A 2 -26.38 3.60 -36.69
CA LEU A 2 -26.44 3.55 -35.22
C LEU A 2 -26.47 2.13 -34.64
N ASP A 3 -27.19 1.22 -35.29
CA ASP A 3 -27.32 -0.16 -34.82
C ASP A 3 -25.98 -0.92 -34.86
N ALA A 4 -25.20 -0.70 -35.92
CA ALA A 4 -23.83 -1.22 -36.03
C ALA A 4 -22.89 -0.61 -34.97
N PHE A 5 -23.02 0.69 -34.69
CA PHE A 5 -22.27 1.35 -33.62
C PHE A 5 -22.65 0.80 -32.24
N TYR A 6 -23.94 0.52 -32.00
CA TYR A 6 -24.42 -0.09 -30.77
C TYR A 6 -23.84 -1.48 -30.54
N VAL A 7 -23.89 -2.35 -31.56
CA VAL A 7 -23.31 -3.70 -31.49
C VAL A 7 -21.80 -3.63 -31.23
N PHE A 8 -21.10 -2.69 -31.88
CA PHE A 8 -19.68 -2.45 -31.65
C PHE A 8 -19.39 -2.03 -30.20
N MET A 9 -20.11 -1.04 -29.66
CA MET A 9 -19.89 -0.56 -28.29
C MET A 9 -20.20 -1.65 -27.25
N ASN A 10 -21.31 -2.38 -27.40
CA ASN A 10 -21.66 -3.47 -26.50
C ASN A 10 -20.60 -4.59 -26.53
N HIS A 11 -20.08 -4.94 -27.72
CA HIS A 11 -19.01 -5.92 -27.86
C HIS A 11 -17.73 -5.49 -27.11
N ASN A 12 -17.31 -4.23 -27.28
CA ASN A 12 -16.11 -3.69 -26.63
C ASN A 12 -16.26 -3.61 -25.10
N ILE A 13 -17.41 -3.17 -24.60
CA ILE A 13 -17.70 -3.12 -23.15
C ILE A 13 -17.64 -4.52 -22.55
N ASN A 14 -18.28 -5.51 -23.17
CA ASN A 14 -18.22 -6.89 -22.69
C ASN A 14 -16.80 -7.46 -22.73
N SER A 15 -16.01 -7.13 -23.75
CA SER A 15 -14.59 -7.50 -23.83
C SER A 15 -13.78 -6.87 -22.69
N PHE A 16 -13.98 -5.58 -22.42
CA PHE A 16 -13.33 -4.86 -21.32
C PHE A 16 -13.66 -5.50 -19.96
N ILE A 17 -14.96 -5.75 -19.69
CA ILE A 17 -15.41 -6.40 -18.45
C ILE A 17 -14.69 -7.75 -18.28
N ARG A 18 -14.63 -8.57 -19.33
CA ARG A 18 -13.95 -9.88 -19.25
C ARG A 18 -12.46 -9.74 -18.93
N GLN A 19 -11.76 -8.76 -19.51
CA GLN A 19 -10.34 -8.54 -19.21
C GLN A 19 -10.14 -8.00 -17.79
N PHE A 20 -11.00 -7.11 -17.33
CA PHE A 20 -10.99 -6.59 -15.97
C PHE A 20 -11.19 -7.72 -14.94
N GLU A 21 -12.19 -8.59 -15.15
CA GLU A 21 -12.46 -9.76 -14.30
C GLU A 21 -11.27 -10.71 -14.24
N LYS A 22 -10.62 -10.97 -15.38
CA LYS A 22 -9.40 -11.78 -15.45
C LYS A 22 -8.24 -11.15 -14.68
N GLY A 23 -8.01 -9.84 -14.86
CA GLY A 23 -7.00 -9.08 -14.14
C GLY A 23 -7.23 -9.08 -12.63
N ARG A 24 -8.49 -8.94 -12.20
CA ARG A 24 -8.89 -9.02 -10.79
C ARG A 24 -8.55 -10.37 -10.18
N HIS A 25 -8.93 -11.46 -10.85
CA HIS A 25 -8.63 -12.82 -10.36
C HIS A 25 -7.13 -13.04 -10.20
N GLN A 26 -6.33 -12.62 -11.20
CA GLN A 26 -4.87 -12.73 -11.14
C GLN A 26 -4.28 -11.91 -9.99
N ALA A 27 -4.72 -10.66 -9.80
CA ALA A 27 -4.26 -9.81 -8.70
C ALA A 27 -4.54 -10.42 -7.32
N LEU A 28 -5.75 -10.97 -7.12
CA LEU A 28 -6.13 -11.64 -5.88
C LEU A 28 -5.28 -12.88 -5.60
N VAL A 29 -5.02 -13.71 -6.62
CA VAL A 29 -4.16 -14.89 -6.51
C VAL A 29 -2.73 -14.48 -6.17
N SER A 30 -2.16 -13.50 -6.88
CA SER A 30 -0.81 -12.99 -6.62
C SER A 30 -0.67 -12.41 -5.21
N PHE A 31 -1.64 -11.61 -4.76
CA PHE A 31 -1.65 -11.03 -3.41
C PHE A 31 -1.73 -12.13 -2.34
N THR A 32 -2.64 -13.09 -2.51
CA THR A 32 -2.83 -14.20 -1.56
C THR A 32 -1.57 -15.06 -1.46
N ASN A 33 -0.94 -15.37 -2.60
CA ASN A 33 0.30 -16.14 -2.64
C ASN A 33 1.45 -15.41 -1.94
N ALA A 34 1.64 -14.12 -2.25
CA ALA A 34 2.68 -13.30 -1.62
C ALA A 34 2.49 -13.18 -0.11
N TYR A 35 1.26 -12.97 0.36
CA TYR A 35 0.95 -12.93 1.79
C TYR A 35 1.21 -14.28 2.47
N ASN A 36 0.76 -15.39 1.87
CA ASN A 36 1.00 -16.72 2.43
C ASN A 36 2.48 -17.05 2.50
N GLU A 37 3.26 -16.70 1.48
CA GLU A 37 4.71 -16.86 1.49
C GLU A 37 5.37 -16.02 2.59
N ALA A 38 4.98 -14.75 2.72
CA ALA A 38 5.47 -13.87 3.79
C ALA A 38 5.10 -14.41 5.18
N LYS A 39 3.88 -14.95 5.34
CA LYS A 39 3.40 -15.57 6.57
C LYS A 39 4.20 -16.82 6.93
N ILE A 40 4.44 -17.72 5.97
CA ILE A 40 5.27 -18.92 6.19
C ILE A 40 6.69 -18.53 6.62
N LYS A 41 7.29 -17.55 5.95
CA LYS A 41 8.62 -17.04 6.32
C LYS A 41 8.60 -16.48 7.74
N PHE A 42 7.66 -15.60 8.04
CA PHE A 42 7.49 -14.98 9.35
C PHE A 42 7.25 -16.01 10.46
N ASP A 43 6.40 -17.01 10.24
CA ASP A 43 6.12 -18.08 11.19
C ASP A 43 7.36 -18.95 11.41
N LYS A 44 8.09 -19.32 10.36
CA LYS A 44 9.38 -20.01 10.47
C LYS A 44 10.35 -19.19 11.33
N TYR A 45 10.45 -17.88 11.09
CA TYR A 45 11.29 -17.00 11.89
C TYR A 45 10.83 -16.91 13.35
N LYS A 46 9.52 -16.88 13.62
CA LYS A 46 8.97 -16.88 14.99
C LYS A 46 9.27 -18.20 15.73
N VAL A 47 9.24 -19.33 15.03
CA VAL A 47 9.61 -20.65 15.59
C VAL A 47 11.12 -20.73 15.84
N GLU A 48 11.95 -20.30 14.89
CA GLU A 48 13.40 -20.23 15.05
C GLU A 48 13.80 -19.29 16.21
N LYS A 49 13.13 -18.15 16.35
CA LYS A 49 13.24 -17.23 17.50
C LYS A 49 13.05 -17.98 18.81
N SER A 50 11.98 -18.77 18.94
CA SER A 50 11.67 -19.52 20.18
C SER A 50 12.72 -20.58 20.51
N LEU A 51 13.41 -21.14 19.51
CA LEU A 51 14.41 -22.18 19.72
C LEU A 51 15.79 -21.58 20.08
N ASN A 52 16.08 -20.36 19.60
CA ASN A 52 17.34 -19.65 19.78
C ASN A 52 17.24 -18.47 20.77
N ASN A 53 16.41 -18.63 21.81
CA ASN A 53 15.92 -17.62 22.75
C ASN A 53 16.97 -16.88 23.61
N GLN A 54 18.26 -16.95 23.32
CA GLN A 54 19.26 -16.19 24.08
C GLN A 54 19.24 -14.71 23.66
N PRO A 55 18.92 -13.79 24.58
CA PRO A 55 19.01 -12.36 24.32
C PRO A 55 20.45 -11.99 23.98
N ARG A 56 20.67 -11.38 22.82
CA ARG A 56 22.00 -10.87 22.44
C ARG A 56 22.15 -9.47 22.99
N ILE A 57 22.85 -9.36 24.11
CA ILE A 57 23.09 -8.10 24.80
C ILE A 57 24.50 -7.63 24.43
N PHE A 58 24.59 -6.44 23.85
CA PHE A 58 25.85 -5.77 23.59
C PHE A 58 26.05 -4.64 24.61
N GLN A 59 27.24 -4.59 25.20
CA GLN A 59 27.64 -3.45 26.02
C GLN A 59 28.34 -2.43 25.13
N ILE A 60 27.83 -1.21 25.16
CA ILE A 60 28.50 -0.04 24.58
C ILE A 60 29.37 0.53 25.70
N PRO A 61 30.71 0.60 25.53
CA PRO A 61 31.57 1.19 26.52
C PRO A 61 31.28 2.69 26.65
N GLY A 62 31.51 3.23 27.84
CA GLY A 62 31.43 4.67 28.06
C GLY A 62 32.47 5.40 27.21
N TYR A 63 32.14 6.61 26.78
CA TYR A 63 33.01 7.42 25.94
C TYR A 63 32.92 8.89 26.32
N THR A 64 34.01 9.61 26.07
CA THR A 64 34.09 11.06 26.27
C THR A 64 34.22 11.73 24.92
N ILE A 65 33.40 12.76 24.66
CA ILE A 65 33.54 13.59 23.47
C ILE A 65 34.39 14.82 23.85
N PRO A 66 35.68 14.86 23.50
CA PRO A 66 36.62 15.87 24.01
C PRO A 66 36.27 17.30 23.57
N LEU A 67 35.60 17.47 22.43
CA LEU A 67 35.19 18.80 21.95
C LEU A 67 34.11 19.44 22.83
N PHE A 68 33.28 18.63 23.50
CA PHE A 68 32.14 19.10 24.29
C PHE A 68 32.25 18.75 25.78
N ASN A 69 33.34 18.11 26.20
CA ASN A 69 33.52 17.54 27.55
C ASN A 69 32.28 16.77 28.03
N VAL A 70 31.65 16.03 27.12
CA VAL A 70 30.51 15.17 27.44
C VAL A 70 31.04 13.80 27.80
N GLU A 71 30.72 13.35 29.01
CA GLU A 71 31.00 11.99 29.47
C GLU A 71 29.71 11.17 29.39
N ALA A 72 29.74 10.12 28.56
CA ALA A 72 28.64 9.17 28.43
C ALA A 72 28.99 7.88 29.17
N SER A 73 28.14 7.47 30.10
CA SER A 73 28.30 6.20 30.81
C SER A 73 28.09 4.99 29.89
N PRO A 74 28.65 3.81 30.22
CA PRO A 74 28.36 2.59 29.48
C PRO A 74 26.86 2.30 29.40
N SER A 75 26.42 1.70 28.31
CA SER A 75 25.01 1.37 28.10
C SER A 75 24.83 -0.01 27.48
N MET A 76 23.60 -0.52 27.54
CA MET A 76 23.26 -1.84 26.99
C MET A 76 22.33 -1.69 25.79
N VAL A 77 22.61 -2.50 24.78
CA VAL A 77 21.72 -2.69 23.63
C VAL A 77 21.31 -4.14 23.58
N LYS A 78 20.02 -4.38 23.70
CA LYS A 78 19.43 -5.70 23.47
C LYS A 78 19.12 -5.80 21.99
N MET A 79 19.80 -6.68 21.27
CA MET A 79 19.55 -6.90 19.84
C MET A 79 18.39 -7.86 19.64
N LEU A 80 17.66 -7.68 18.53
CA LEU A 80 16.70 -8.68 18.12
C LEU A 80 17.41 -10.00 17.80
N PRO A 81 16.83 -11.16 18.13
CA PRO A 81 17.46 -12.47 17.91
C PRO A 81 17.78 -12.78 16.44
N PHE A 82 17.18 -12.06 15.49
CA PHE A 82 17.20 -12.38 14.05
C PHE A 82 18.07 -11.44 13.19
N GLY A 83 18.85 -10.52 13.76
CA GLY A 83 19.75 -9.67 12.98
C GLY A 83 20.68 -8.80 13.83
N TYR A 84 21.87 -8.48 13.30
CA TYR A 84 22.85 -7.63 13.98
C TYR A 84 22.54 -6.12 13.86
N VAL A 85 21.48 -5.76 13.14
CA VAL A 85 21.21 -4.37 12.72
C VAL A 85 20.04 -3.74 13.46
N ILE A 86 19.09 -4.55 13.96
CA ILE A 86 17.85 -4.02 14.55
C ILE A 86 17.82 -4.35 16.05
N PRO A 87 17.90 -3.33 16.93
CA PRO A 87 17.80 -3.52 18.36
C PRO A 87 16.36 -3.81 18.79
N GLU A 88 16.17 -4.64 19.81
CA GLU A 88 14.89 -4.82 20.51
C GLU A 88 14.67 -3.68 21.51
N GLU A 89 15.75 -3.31 22.21
CA GLU A 89 15.74 -2.25 23.19
C GLU A 89 17.07 -1.50 23.17
N ILE A 90 16.99 -0.17 23.11
CA ILE A 90 18.14 0.72 23.25
C ILE A 90 17.91 1.57 24.49
N SER A 91 18.82 1.49 25.45
CA SER A 91 18.86 2.42 26.57
C SER A 91 20.04 3.37 26.38
N THR A 92 19.77 4.67 26.36
CA THR A 92 20.82 5.69 26.29
C THR A 92 21.12 6.24 27.69
N PRO A 93 22.39 6.46 28.02
CA PRO A 93 22.77 7.02 29.31
C PRO A 93 22.39 8.51 29.37
N SER A 94 22.07 9.00 30.57
CA SER A 94 21.99 10.44 30.80
C SER A 94 23.39 11.06 30.76
N PHE A 95 23.50 12.30 30.27
CA PHE A 95 24.76 13.03 30.31
C PHE A 95 24.53 14.52 30.55
N THR A 96 25.54 15.15 31.15
CA THR A 96 25.62 16.59 31.38
C THR A 96 26.71 17.19 30.50
N ILE A 97 26.41 18.32 29.87
CA ILE A 97 27.44 19.09 29.16
C ILE A 97 28.20 19.92 30.20
N TRP A 98 29.47 19.58 30.44
CA TRP A 98 30.29 20.32 31.40
C TRP A 98 30.40 21.80 31.04
N GLY A 99 30.10 22.68 32.00
CA GLY A 99 30.08 24.14 31.78
C GLY A 99 28.73 24.70 31.30
N SER A 100 27.68 23.88 31.31
CA SER A 100 26.31 24.26 30.96
C SER A 100 25.30 23.64 31.93
N ASP A 101 24.14 24.27 32.09
CA ASP A 101 22.99 23.71 32.83
C ASP A 101 22.20 22.68 31.99
N PHE A 102 22.70 22.36 30.78
CA PHE A 102 22.04 21.47 29.84
C PHE A 102 22.25 20.01 30.22
N TYR A 103 21.15 19.38 30.66
CA TYR A 103 21.07 17.97 31.03
C TYR A 103 20.26 17.20 29.99
N VAL A 104 20.84 16.10 29.49
CA VAL A 104 20.13 15.16 28.63
C VAL A 104 19.73 13.94 29.46
N PRO A 105 18.43 13.70 29.68
CA PRO A 105 17.98 12.57 30.46
C PRO A 105 18.19 11.25 29.70
N SER A 106 18.33 10.18 30.48
CA SER A 106 18.31 8.82 29.93
C SER A 106 16.95 8.53 29.30
N TYR A 107 16.96 7.88 28.14
CA TYR A 107 15.75 7.36 27.51
C TYR A 107 15.94 5.92 27.05
N THR A 108 14.86 5.16 27.12
CA THR A 108 14.80 3.77 26.66
C THR A 108 13.80 3.67 25.52
N LEU A 109 14.26 3.18 24.38
CA LEU A 109 13.45 2.90 23.20
C LEU A 109 13.26 1.39 23.09
N VAL A 110 12.01 0.93 23.22
CA VAL A 110 11.63 -0.47 23.04
C VAL A 110 10.90 -0.61 21.71
N LEU A 111 11.35 -1.53 20.87
CA LEU A 111 10.68 -1.84 19.62
C LEU A 111 9.43 -2.71 19.89
N PRO A 112 8.26 -2.33 19.36
CA PRO A 112 7.05 -3.13 19.53
C PRO A 112 7.20 -4.49 18.85
N SER A 113 6.45 -5.48 19.33
CA SER A 113 6.43 -6.81 18.72
C SER A 113 5.93 -6.73 17.27
N LEU A 114 6.74 -7.24 16.34
CA LEU A 114 6.35 -7.34 14.95
C LEU A 114 5.31 -8.47 14.83
N GLU A 115 4.13 -8.15 14.32
CA GLU A 115 3.06 -9.13 14.06
C GLU A 115 2.52 -8.93 12.65
N LEU A 116 2.36 -10.03 11.90
CA LEU A 116 1.65 -9.99 10.63
C LEU A 116 0.15 -9.87 10.92
N PRO A 117 -0.54 -8.86 10.36
CA PRO A 117 -1.98 -8.74 10.54
C PRO A 117 -2.67 -9.96 9.94
N ALA A 118 -3.70 -10.46 10.63
CA ALA A 118 -4.56 -11.49 10.07
C ALA A 118 -5.33 -10.89 8.90
N LEU A 119 -5.04 -11.34 7.68
CA LEU A 119 -5.81 -10.95 6.52
C LEU A 119 -7.01 -11.89 6.41
N PRO A 120 -8.26 -11.40 6.58
CA PRO A 120 -9.41 -12.15 6.14
C PRO A 120 -9.33 -12.20 4.61
N VAL A 121 -8.83 -13.32 4.06
CA VAL A 121 -8.88 -13.54 2.61
C VAL A 121 -10.37 -13.54 2.25
N PRO A 122 -10.84 -12.58 1.43
CA PRO A 122 -12.23 -12.56 1.02
C PRO A 122 -12.52 -13.88 0.33
N THR A 123 -13.31 -14.74 0.97
CA THR A 123 -13.74 -16.01 0.39
C THR A 123 -14.79 -15.77 -0.70
N SER A 124 -15.45 -14.61 -0.63
CA SER A 124 -16.29 -14.06 -1.68
C SER A 124 -15.47 -13.22 -2.66
N PRO A 125 -15.85 -13.18 -3.95
CA PRO A 125 -15.28 -12.23 -4.89
C PRO A 125 -15.43 -10.81 -4.30
N LEU A 126 -14.33 -10.06 -4.25
CA LEU A 126 -14.34 -8.65 -3.85
C LEU A 126 -15.20 -7.89 -4.89
N GLU A 127 -16.43 -7.56 -4.53
CA GLU A 127 -17.40 -6.90 -5.42
C GLU A 127 -16.98 -5.44 -5.68
N PHE A 128 -16.10 -5.26 -6.66
CA PHE A 128 -15.98 -3.98 -7.33
C PHE A 128 -16.99 -3.96 -8.47
N SER A 129 -18.15 -3.35 -8.24
CA SER A 129 -19.09 -3.07 -9.32
C SER A 129 -18.48 -2.01 -10.23
N LEU A 130 -18.25 -2.35 -11.50
CA LEU A 130 -18.12 -1.31 -12.52
C LEU A 130 -19.41 -0.49 -12.52
N PRO A 131 -19.34 0.85 -12.67
CA PRO A 131 -20.55 1.66 -12.76
C PRO A 131 -21.45 1.10 -13.87
N GLU A 132 -22.74 0.95 -13.56
CA GLU A 132 -23.72 0.44 -14.50
C GLU A 132 -23.80 1.40 -15.69
N PHE A 133 -23.29 0.98 -16.86
CA PHE A 133 -23.40 1.75 -18.08
C PHE A 133 -24.82 1.64 -18.61
N LYS A 134 -25.69 2.54 -18.16
CA LYS A 134 -26.99 2.75 -18.81
C LYS A 134 -26.73 3.47 -20.12
N ILE A 135 -26.61 2.69 -21.20
CA ILE A 135 -26.69 3.23 -22.55
C ILE A 135 -28.11 3.80 -22.66
N LEU A 136 -28.24 5.13 -22.58
CA LEU A 136 -29.51 5.83 -22.81
C LEU A 136 -30.10 5.26 -24.09
N SER A 137 -31.28 4.66 -23.96
CA SER A 137 -32.01 4.00 -25.05
C SER A 137 -31.86 4.81 -26.32
N THR A 138 -31.37 4.16 -27.37
CA THR A 138 -31.17 4.72 -28.71
C THR A 138 -32.35 5.65 -29.02
N PRO A 139 -32.14 6.97 -29.24
CA PRO A 139 -33.22 7.81 -29.73
C PRO A 139 -33.64 7.18 -31.05
N ARG A 140 -34.84 6.59 -31.09
CA ARG A 140 -35.33 5.86 -32.27
C ARG A 140 -35.29 6.72 -33.53
N ASN A 141 -35.37 8.03 -33.34
CA ASN A 141 -35.24 9.04 -34.37
C ASN A 141 -34.18 10.06 -33.92
N ILE A 142 -33.02 10.08 -34.57
CA ILE A 142 -32.17 11.27 -34.57
C ILE A 142 -32.72 12.15 -35.68
N LEU A 143 -33.46 13.19 -35.33
CA LEU A 143 -33.90 14.19 -36.29
C LEU A 143 -32.65 14.97 -36.72
N ILE A 144 -32.14 14.67 -37.91
CA ILE A 144 -31.12 15.52 -38.55
C ILE A 144 -31.88 16.76 -39.02
N PRO A 145 -31.66 17.95 -38.42
CA PRO A 145 -32.27 19.17 -38.93
C PRO A 145 -31.73 19.42 -40.33
N ALA A 146 -32.59 19.71 -41.29
CA ALA A 146 -32.20 20.01 -42.67
C ALA A 146 -31.47 21.37 -42.81
N LEU A 147 -31.15 22.04 -41.70
CA LEU A 147 -30.55 23.37 -41.68
C LEU A 147 -29.66 23.55 -40.43
N GLY A 148 -28.35 23.36 -40.57
CA GLY A 148 -27.33 23.76 -39.57
C GLY A 148 -26.32 22.67 -39.19
N ASN A 149 -25.23 23.10 -38.53
CA ASN A 149 -24.14 22.25 -38.04
C ASN A 149 -24.60 21.40 -36.85
N ILE A 150 -24.11 20.16 -36.75
CA ILE A 150 -24.41 19.25 -35.63
C ILE A 150 -23.22 19.18 -34.68
N THR A 151 -23.46 19.41 -33.39
CA THR A 151 -22.47 19.27 -32.30
C THR A 151 -22.99 18.23 -31.30
N TYR A 152 -22.16 17.25 -30.93
CA TYR A 152 -22.46 16.24 -29.91
C TYR A 152 -21.34 16.19 -28.86
N ASP A 153 -21.71 16.30 -27.58
CA ASP A 153 -20.79 16.25 -26.45
C ASP A 153 -21.17 15.09 -25.51
N PHE A 154 -20.20 14.22 -25.20
CA PHE A 154 -20.34 13.12 -24.27
C PHE A 154 -19.26 13.20 -23.19
N SER A 155 -19.70 13.09 -21.93
CA SER A 155 -18.83 13.07 -20.77
C SER A 155 -19.19 11.90 -19.86
N PHE A 156 -18.19 11.10 -19.51
CA PHE A 156 -18.26 10.01 -18.56
C PHE A 156 -17.19 10.19 -17.49
N LYS A 157 -17.58 10.09 -16.22
CA LYS A 157 -16.68 10.26 -15.07
C LYS A 157 -16.85 9.11 -14.09
N SER A 158 -15.73 8.52 -13.68
CA SER A 158 -15.64 7.48 -12.64
C SER A 158 -14.53 7.84 -11.64
N SER A 159 -14.40 7.06 -10.56
CA SER A 159 -13.35 7.26 -9.54
C SER A 159 -11.93 7.09 -10.08
N VAL A 160 -11.75 6.45 -11.23
CA VAL A 160 -10.42 6.11 -11.78
C VAL A 160 -10.20 6.71 -13.17
N ILE A 161 -11.27 6.89 -13.95
CA ILE A 161 -11.20 7.29 -15.35
C ILE A 161 -12.23 8.37 -15.66
N THR A 162 -11.82 9.38 -16.44
CA THR A 162 -12.72 10.37 -17.08
C THR A 162 -12.57 10.26 -18.58
N LEU A 163 -13.68 10.20 -19.31
CA LEU A 163 -13.74 10.14 -20.77
C LEU A 163 -14.66 11.25 -21.27
N ASN A 164 -14.11 12.18 -22.05
CA ASN A 164 -14.86 13.23 -22.73
C ASN A 164 -14.64 13.08 -24.24
N THR A 165 -15.71 13.20 -25.03
CA THR A 165 -15.64 13.19 -26.48
C THR A 165 -16.56 14.26 -27.05
N ASN A 166 -16.04 15.02 -28.01
CA ASN A 166 -16.76 16.05 -28.74
C ASN A 166 -16.70 15.68 -30.22
N ALA A 167 -17.86 15.69 -30.89
CA ALA A 167 -17.97 15.41 -32.31
C ALA A 167 -18.77 16.53 -32.99
N GLU A 168 -18.20 17.07 -34.06
CA GLU A 168 -18.82 18.12 -34.87
C GLU A 168 -18.91 17.65 -36.32
N LEU A 169 -20.07 17.84 -36.94
CA LEU A 169 -20.30 17.59 -38.36
C LEU A 169 -20.78 18.90 -39.00
N TYR A 170 -20.00 19.34 -39.99
CA TYR A 170 -20.21 20.55 -40.79
C TYR A 170 -20.88 20.22 -42.12
#